data_AF-A0A5C7IV99-F1
#
_entry.id   AF-A0A5C7IV99-F1
#
_cell.length_a   1.000
_cell.length_b   1.000
_cell.length_c   1.000
_cell.angle_alpha   90.00
_cell.angle_beta   90.00
_cell.angle_gamma   90.00
#
_symmetry.space_group_name_H-M   'P 1'
#
loop_
_entity.id
_entity.type
_entity.pdbx_description
1 polymer ?
#
loop_
_entity_poly.entity_id
_entity_poly.type
_entity_poly.pdbx_seq_one_letter_code
_entity_poly.pdbx_strand_id
1 'polypeptide(L)'
;MADIVISIVAKVGELLVVPIGKHICYPFKYKSNKEELKKQVKKLRNEREMLQHSVDEATRQGDEIEKIVEEWMINVDEFTKGVVKPVIDDEEKAKKLCSIGFCSNLITRYSLSKKAVKMAKDGANLLGEGKFEKVSYRPALQKSTSIYIRSFEDFDSRKEVLNNLMEALTSTDVNLIGVLRNGRCG
;
A
#
# COMPACT_ATOMS: atom_id res chain seq x y z
N MET A 1 -64.05 -14.66 -11.63
CA MET A 1 -63.53 -14.18 -10.33
C MET A 1 -62.18 -14.79 -9.97
N ALA A 2 -61.88 -16.03 -10.41
CA ALA A 2 -60.59 -16.70 -10.17
C ALA A 2 -59.37 -16.04 -10.87
N ASP A 3 -59.54 -15.53 -12.10
CA ASP A 3 -58.41 -14.96 -12.88
C ASP A 3 -57.85 -13.66 -12.31
N ILE A 4 -58.69 -12.86 -11.65
CA ILE A 4 -58.29 -11.61 -10.99
C ILE A 4 -57.43 -11.91 -9.76
N VAL A 5 -57.78 -12.95 -9.00
CA VAL A 5 -57.04 -13.36 -7.81
C VAL A 5 -55.67 -13.92 -8.19
N ILE A 6 -55.57 -14.71 -9.27
CA ILE A 6 -54.30 -15.26 -9.77
C ILE A 6 -53.37 -14.13 -10.25
N SER A 7 -53.91 -13.13 -10.97
CA SER A 7 -53.11 -12.00 -11.47
C SER A 7 -52.56 -11.11 -10.35
N ILE A 8 -53.35 -10.88 -9.30
CA ILE A 8 -52.90 -10.10 -8.12
C ILE A 8 -51.83 -10.88 -7.34
N VAL A 9 -52.02 -12.19 -7.14
CA VAL A 9 -51.04 -13.04 -6.43
C VAL A 9 -49.71 -13.12 -7.20
N ALA A 10 -49.74 -13.23 -8.54
CA ALA A 10 -48.54 -13.24 -9.37
C ALA A 10 -47.76 -11.91 -9.30
N LYS A 11 -48.47 -10.77 -9.39
CA LYS A 11 -47.84 -9.43 -9.31
C LYS A 11 -47.25 -9.15 -7.93
N VAL A 12 -47.92 -9.57 -6.86
CA VAL A 12 -47.43 -9.43 -5.48
C VAL A 12 -46.22 -10.35 -5.24
N GLY A 13 -46.23 -11.56 -5.81
CA GLY A 13 -45.09 -12.48 -5.79
C GLY A 13 -43.85 -11.89 -6.47
N GLU A 14 -43.99 -11.32 -7.66
CA GLU A 14 -42.88 -10.67 -8.39
C GLU A 14 -42.33 -9.43 -7.65
N LEU A 15 -43.20 -8.63 -7.02
CA LEU A 15 -42.80 -7.45 -6.25
C LEU A 15 -42.09 -7.80 -4.93
N LEU A 16 -42.42 -8.93 -4.31
CA LEU A 16 -41.78 -9.39 -3.08
C LEU A 16 -40.49 -10.18 -3.33
N VAL A 17 -40.44 -11.02 -4.37
CA VAL A 17 -39.30 -11.92 -4.64
C VAL A 17 -38.04 -11.15 -5.08
N VAL A 18 -38.18 -10.06 -5.84
CA VAL A 18 -37.04 -9.32 -6.41
C VAL A 18 -36.19 -8.58 -5.35
N PRO A 19 -36.76 -7.83 -4.38
CA PRO A 19 -35.97 -7.22 -3.31
C PRO A 19 -35.55 -8.25 -2.24
N ILE A 20 -36.41 -9.22 -1.90
CA ILE A 20 -36.15 -10.21 -0.84
C ILE A 20 -35.06 -11.22 -1.27
N GLY A 21 -35.00 -11.60 -2.55
CA GLY A 21 -33.97 -12.50 -3.08
C GLY A 21 -32.54 -11.96 -2.93
N LYS A 22 -32.34 -10.64 -2.94
CA LYS A 22 -31.02 -10.03 -2.64
C LYS A 22 -30.61 -10.21 -1.18
N HIS A 23 -31.55 -10.28 -0.24
CA HIS A 23 -31.29 -10.43 1.20
C HIS A 23 -31.32 -11.90 1.68
N ILE A 24 -32.15 -12.78 1.11
CA ILE A 24 -32.22 -14.20 1.52
C ILE A 24 -31.09 -15.03 0.92
N CYS A 25 -30.50 -14.62 -0.21
CA CYS A 25 -29.45 -15.41 -0.86
C CYS A 25 -28.04 -15.25 -0.26
N TYR A 26 -27.80 -14.35 0.70
CA TYR A 26 -26.46 -14.17 1.28
C TYR A 26 -25.81 -15.45 1.83
N PRO A 27 -26.51 -16.34 2.57
CA PRO A 27 -25.93 -17.61 3.05
C PRO A 27 -25.57 -18.56 1.90
N PHE A 28 -26.36 -18.53 0.83
CA PHE A 28 -26.17 -19.38 -0.36
C PHE A 28 -25.09 -18.82 -1.30
N LYS A 29 -24.92 -17.48 -1.34
CA LYS A 29 -23.88 -16.76 -2.08
C LYS A 29 -22.58 -16.61 -1.30
N TYR A 30 -22.53 -17.10 -0.06
CA TYR A 30 -21.37 -16.95 0.83
C TYR A 30 -20.05 -17.34 0.16
N LYS A 31 -19.99 -18.51 -0.48
CA LYS A 31 -18.78 -18.99 -1.17
C LYS A 31 -18.35 -18.02 -2.28
N SER A 32 -19.30 -17.57 -3.11
CA SER A 32 -19.02 -16.61 -4.18
C SER A 32 -18.53 -15.26 -3.64
N ASN A 33 -19.18 -14.75 -2.58
CA ASN A 33 -18.81 -13.47 -1.96
C ASN A 33 -17.43 -13.55 -1.30
N LYS A 34 -17.08 -14.69 -0.68
CA LYS A 34 -15.74 -14.92 -0.12
C LYS A 34 -14.68 -14.96 -1.22
N GLU A 35 -14.93 -15.66 -2.32
CA GLU A 35 -14.00 -15.71 -3.44
C GLU A 35 -13.82 -14.33 -4.10
N GLU A 36 -14.88 -13.53 -4.19
CA GLU A 36 -14.77 -12.13 -4.65
C GLU A 36 -13.91 -11.30 -3.70
N LEU A 37 -14.12 -11.40 -2.37
CA LEU A 37 -13.26 -10.73 -1.39
C LEU A 37 -11.79 -11.13 -1.55
N LYS A 38 -11.49 -12.43 -1.72
CA LYS A 38 -10.11 -12.91 -1.94
C LYS A 38 -9.49 -12.30 -3.20
N LYS A 39 -10.26 -12.21 -4.30
CA LYS A 39 -9.80 -11.56 -5.54
C LYS A 39 -9.48 -10.09 -5.31
N GLN A 40 -10.34 -9.35 -4.60
CA GLN A 40 -10.10 -7.94 -4.29
C GLN A 40 -8.85 -7.75 -3.42
N VAL A 41 -8.68 -8.58 -2.38
CA VAL A 41 -7.46 -8.58 -1.53
C VAL A 41 -6.21 -8.88 -2.35
N LYS A 42 -6.28 -9.83 -3.28
CA LYS A 42 -5.14 -10.15 -4.17
C LYS A 42 -4.77 -8.95 -5.03
N LYS A 43 -5.75 -8.25 -5.62
CA LYS A 43 -5.49 -7.02 -6.40
C LYS A 43 -4.83 -5.94 -5.55
N LEU A 44 -5.38 -5.66 -4.36
CA LEU A 44 -4.80 -4.69 -3.42
C LEU A 44 -3.34 -5.03 -3.05
N ARG A 45 -3.05 -6.30 -2.79
CA ARG A 45 -1.68 -6.74 -2.50
C ARG A 45 -0.74 -6.49 -3.66
N ASN A 46 -1.16 -6.85 -4.88
CA ASN A 46 -0.36 -6.62 -6.07
C ASN A 46 -0.06 -5.12 -6.28
N GLU A 47 -1.06 -4.24 -6.15
CA GLU A 47 -0.84 -2.79 -6.25
C GLU A 47 0.10 -2.28 -5.16
N ARG A 48 -0.08 -2.73 -3.91
CA ARG A 48 0.83 -2.37 -2.80
C ARG A 48 2.27 -2.84 -3.07
N GLU A 49 2.44 -4.01 -3.66
CA GLU A 49 3.76 -4.58 -3.98
C GLU A 49 4.43 -3.80 -5.13
N MET A 50 3.67 -3.42 -6.16
CA MET A 50 4.17 -2.52 -7.20
C MET A 50 4.57 -1.16 -6.65
N LEU A 51 3.74 -0.56 -5.79
CA LEU A 51 4.04 0.72 -5.16
C LEU A 51 5.25 0.64 -4.23
N GLN A 52 5.43 -0.48 -3.54
CA GLN A 52 6.64 -0.74 -2.73
C GLN A 52 7.90 -0.69 -3.59
N HIS A 53 7.90 -1.26 -4.80
CA HIS A 53 9.06 -1.15 -5.69
C HIS A 53 9.38 0.30 -6.06
N SER A 54 8.36 1.12 -6.32
CA SER A 54 8.55 2.56 -6.61
C SER A 54 9.09 3.31 -5.38
N VAL A 55 8.62 2.98 -4.18
CA VAL A 55 9.11 3.52 -2.91
C VAL A 55 10.57 3.13 -2.68
N ASP A 56 10.93 1.87 -2.93
CA ASP A 56 12.30 1.37 -2.79
C ASP A 56 13.25 2.04 -3.79
N GLU A 57 12.79 2.29 -5.01
CA GLU A 57 13.54 3.02 -6.03
C GLU A 57 13.77 4.49 -5.62
N ALA A 58 12.71 5.20 -5.23
CA ALA A 58 12.80 6.58 -4.77
C ALA A 58 13.75 6.73 -3.57
N THR A 59 13.65 5.82 -2.61
CA THR A 59 14.55 5.78 -1.45
C THR A 59 16.02 5.63 -1.87
N ARG A 60 16.32 4.76 -2.86
CA ARG A 60 17.69 4.62 -3.39
C ARG A 60 18.18 5.87 -4.12
N GLN A 61 17.28 6.67 -4.68
CA GLN A 61 17.60 7.93 -5.34
C GLN A 61 17.77 9.12 -4.37
N GLY A 62 17.51 8.88 -3.08
CA GLY A 62 17.56 9.90 -2.02
C GLY A 62 16.33 10.82 -2.00
N ASP A 63 15.24 10.40 -2.63
CA ASP A 63 13.98 11.13 -2.60
C ASP A 63 13.18 10.75 -1.35
N GLU A 64 12.35 11.69 -0.87
CA GLU A 64 11.39 11.47 0.21
C GLU A 64 10.05 11.01 -0.37
N ILE A 65 9.37 10.11 0.33
CA ILE A 65 8.08 9.56 -0.11
C ILE A 65 6.95 10.52 0.26
N GLU A 66 5.98 10.69 -0.63
CA GLU A 66 4.78 11.47 -0.35
C GLU A 66 3.98 10.81 0.79
N LYS A 67 3.60 11.59 1.81
CA LYS A 67 2.89 11.05 2.99
C LYS A 67 1.61 10.27 2.65
N ILE A 68 0.89 10.73 1.62
CA ILE A 68 -0.32 10.06 1.14
C ILE A 68 -0.06 8.63 0.66
N VAL A 69 1.13 8.35 0.15
CA VAL A 69 1.55 7.01 -0.27
C VAL A 69 1.82 6.14 0.95
N GLU A 70 2.55 6.67 1.94
CA GLU A 70 2.84 5.95 3.18
C GLU A 70 1.55 5.58 3.93
N GLU A 71 0.65 6.54 4.10
CA GLU A 71 -0.65 6.34 4.75
C GLU A 71 -1.48 5.27 4.02
N TRP A 72 -1.52 5.34 2.68
CA TRP A 72 -2.23 4.34 1.90
C TRP A 72 -1.65 2.94 2.07
N MET A 73 -0.32 2.78 2.04
CA MET A 73 0.32 1.48 2.23
C MET A 73 0.03 0.89 3.61
N ILE A 74 0.03 1.72 4.66
CA ILE A 74 -0.37 1.34 6.02
C ILE A 74 -1.82 0.89 6.03
N ASN A 75 -2.74 1.67 5.45
CA ASN A 75 -4.16 1.32 5.39
C ASN A 75 -4.40 -0.02 4.68
N VAL A 76 -3.65 -0.31 3.61
CA VAL A 76 -3.73 -1.62 2.91
C VAL A 76 -3.23 -2.76 3.80
N ASP A 77 -2.14 -2.55 4.54
CA ASP A 77 -1.63 -3.55 5.48
C ASP A 77 -2.63 -3.84 6.61
N GLU A 78 -3.18 -2.80 7.22
CA GLU A 78 -4.19 -2.92 8.29
C GLU A 78 -5.46 -3.59 7.78
N PHE A 79 -5.93 -3.20 6.60
CA PHE A 79 -7.10 -3.81 5.97
C PHE A 79 -6.86 -5.31 5.69
N THR A 80 -5.73 -5.66 5.08
CA THR A 80 -5.47 -7.05 4.68
C THR A 80 -5.11 -7.97 5.84
N LYS A 81 -4.31 -7.51 6.81
CA LYS A 81 -3.84 -8.31 7.96
C LYS A 81 -4.78 -8.23 9.15
N GLY A 82 -5.30 -7.04 9.46
CA GLY A 82 -6.13 -6.79 10.64
C GLY A 82 -7.61 -7.07 10.41
N VAL A 83 -8.16 -6.70 9.25
CA VAL A 83 -9.60 -6.79 8.99
C VAL A 83 -9.98 -8.06 8.23
N VAL A 84 -9.30 -8.36 7.13
CA VAL A 84 -9.71 -9.44 6.23
C VAL A 84 -9.22 -10.82 6.66
N LYS A 85 -7.94 -10.92 7.10
CA LYS A 85 -7.35 -12.21 7.47
C LYS A 85 -8.15 -12.98 8.53
N PRO A 86 -8.62 -12.38 9.65
CA PRO A 86 -9.42 -13.10 10.65
C PRO A 86 -10.71 -13.67 10.08
N VAL A 87 -11.39 -12.93 9.19
CA VAL A 87 -12.66 -13.36 8.56
C VAL A 87 -12.46 -14.52 7.59
N ILE A 88 -11.29 -14.60 6.95
CA ILE A 88 -10.95 -15.72 6.06
C ILE A 88 -10.52 -16.96 6.86
N ASP A 89 -9.69 -16.77 7.89
CA ASP A 89 -9.03 -17.82 8.69
C ASP A 89 -9.95 -18.48 9.73
N ASP A 90 -10.82 -17.71 10.40
CA ASP A 90 -11.77 -18.25 11.39
C ASP A 90 -12.72 -19.30 10.79
N GLU A 91 -12.99 -19.20 9.49
CA GLU A 91 -13.88 -20.13 8.80
C GLU A 91 -13.16 -21.39 8.28
N GLU A 92 -11.86 -21.33 7.95
CA GLU A 92 -11.09 -22.56 7.64
C GLU A 92 -11.00 -23.48 8.86
N LYS A 93 -10.85 -22.89 10.05
CA LYS A 93 -10.93 -23.60 11.33
C LYS A 93 -12.33 -24.18 11.56
N ALA A 94 -13.39 -23.42 11.27
CA ALA A 94 -14.78 -23.89 11.40
C ALA A 94 -15.15 -24.99 10.38
N LYS A 95 -14.61 -24.96 9.15
CA LYS A 95 -14.83 -25.98 8.12
C LYS A 95 -14.24 -27.34 8.47
N LYS A 96 -13.10 -27.38 9.17
CA LYS A 96 -12.48 -28.63 9.65
C LYS A 96 -13.34 -29.39 10.66
N LEU A 97 -14.30 -28.72 11.31
CA LEU A 97 -15.10 -29.29 12.39
C LEU A 97 -16.47 -29.84 11.95
N CYS A 98 -16.84 -29.74 10.66
CA CYS A 98 -18.15 -30.20 10.18
C CYS A 98 -18.06 -31.19 9.02
N SER A 99 -17.90 -32.47 9.36
CA SER A 99 -17.89 -33.60 8.40
C SER A 99 -19.22 -34.38 8.36
N ILE A 100 -20.26 -33.92 9.07
CA ILE A 100 -21.52 -34.68 9.22
C ILE A 100 -22.69 -33.81 8.75
N GLY A 101 -22.86 -33.73 7.42
CA GLY A 101 -24.12 -33.58 6.68
C GLY A 101 -25.11 -32.43 6.95
N PHE A 102 -25.04 -31.70 8.06
CA PHE A 102 -26.12 -30.79 8.47
C PHE A 102 -25.63 -29.70 9.44
N CYS A 103 -24.58 -28.95 9.10
CA CYS A 103 -24.26 -27.77 9.90
C CYS A 103 -25.23 -26.62 9.60
N SER A 104 -26.19 -26.45 10.51
CA SER A 104 -27.15 -25.35 10.65
C SER A 104 -26.50 -24.00 10.94
N ASN A 105 -25.64 -23.51 10.05
CA ASN A 105 -24.99 -22.22 10.24
C ASN A 105 -25.35 -21.19 9.17
N LEU A 106 -26.63 -21.14 8.79
CA LEU A 106 -27.16 -20.15 7.84
C LEU A 106 -26.99 -18.71 8.37
N ILE A 107 -27.16 -18.49 9.69
CA ILE A 107 -27.02 -17.16 10.32
C ILE A 107 -25.56 -16.68 10.31
N THR A 108 -24.60 -17.55 10.61
CA THR A 108 -23.18 -17.17 10.53
C THR A 108 -22.74 -17.01 9.07
N ARG A 109 -23.17 -17.88 8.15
CA ARG A 109 -22.94 -17.70 6.71
C ARG A 109 -23.54 -16.40 6.21
N TYR A 110 -24.74 -16.02 6.67
CA TYR A 110 -25.34 -14.73 6.39
C TYR A 110 -24.43 -13.58 6.85
N SER A 111 -24.02 -13.60 8.12
CA SER A 111 -23.17 -12.57 8.73
C SER A 111 -21.82 -12.45 8.02
N LEU A 112 -21.13 -13.58 7.79
CA LEU A 112 -19.85 -13.62 7.10
C LEU A 112 -19.98 -13.19 5.63
N SER A 113 -21.06 -13.57 4.95
CA SER A 113 -21.34 -13.14 3.57
C SER A 113 -21.55 -11.64 3.48
N LYS A 114 -22.30 -11.06 4.42
CA LYS A 114 -22.50 -9.61 4.51
C LYS A 114 -21.18 -8.88 4.81
N LYS A 115 -20.37 -9.39 5.75
CA LYS A 115 -19.02 -8.87 6.03
C LYS A 115 -18.14 -8.93 4.79
N ALA A 116 -18.16 -10.05 4.06
CA ALA A 116 -17.33 -10.22 2.87
C ALA A 116 -17.70 -9.25 1.74
N VAL A 117 -18.99 -9.03 1.50
CA VAL A 117 -19.45 -8.02 0.52
C VAL A 117 -19.06 -6.61 0.94
N LYS A 118 -19.20 -6.27 2.23
CA LYS A 118 -18.78 -4.96 2.75
C LYS A 118 -17.27 -4.77 2.55
N MET A 119 -16.47 -5.73 2.99
CA MET A 119 -15.01 -5.68 2.85
C MET A 119 -14.57 -5.64 1.38
N ALA A 120 -15.25 -6.37 0.48
CA ALA A 120 -14.93 -6.31 -0.94
C ALA A 120 -15.16 -4.90 -1.53
N LYS A 121 -16.21 -4.20 -1.06
CA LYS A 121 -16.47 -2.81 -1.42
C LYS A 121 -15.43 -1.86 -0.81
N ASP A 122 -15.14 -2.00 0.48
CA ASP A 122 -14.15 -1.17 1.17
C ASP A 122 -12.76 -1.33 0.53
N GLY A 123 -12.38 -2.57 0.18
CA GLY A 123 -11.15 -2.85 -0.54
C GLY A 123 -11.12 -2.29 -1.98
N ALA A 124 -12.25 -2.27 -2.68
CA ALA A 124 -12.33 -1.63 -4.00
C ALA A 124 -12.20 -0.11 -3.93
N ASN A 125 -12.72 0.52 -2.87
CA ASN A 125 -12.52 1.96 -2.62
C ASN A 125 -11.05 2.25 -2.34
N LEU A 126 -10.44 1.48 -1.43
CA LEU A 126 -9.02 1.62 -1.09
C LEU A 126 -8.12 1.42 -2.32
N LEU A 127 -8.48 0.49 -3.21
CA LEU A 127 -7.78 0.28 -4.48
C LEU A 127 -7.88 1.53 -5.40
N GLY A 128 -9.01 2.22 -5.37
CA GLY A 128 -9.22 3.47 -6.13
C GLY A 128 -8.38 4.63 -5.60
N GLU A 129 -8.20 4.70 -4.27
CA GLU A 129 -7.35 5.70 -3.60
C GLU A 129 -5.86 5.50 -3.88
N GLY A 130 -5.44 4.26 -4.20
CA GLY A 130 -4.04 3.89 -4.46
C GLY A 130 -3.47 4.34 -5.81
N LYS A 131 -4.14 5.25 -6.51
CA LYS A 131 -3.70 5.76 -7.81
C LYS A 131 -3.00 7.09 -7.64
N PHE A 132 -1.67 7.02 -7.54
CA PHE A 132 -0.81 8.19 -7.36
C PHE A 132 -0.16 8.60 -8.68
N GLU A 133 -0.24 9.89 -9.01
CA GLU A 133 0.52 10.46 -10.14
C GLU A 133 2.01 10.59 -9.78
N LYS A 134 2.30 10.88 -8.51
CA LYS A 134 3.63 11.09 -7.98
C LYS A 134 3.79 10.35 -6.66
N VAL A 135 4.89 9.60 -6.53
CA VAL A 135 5.17 8.74 -5.38
C VAL A 135 6.16 9.38 -4.40
N SER A 136 7.11 10.15 -4.93
CA SER A 136 8.20 10.75 -4.16
C SER A 136 8.54 12.14 -4.67
N TYR A 137 9.23 12.91 -3.83
CA TYR A 137 9.80 14.20 -4.19
C TYR A 137 11.25 14.27 -3.75
N ARG A 138 12.06 15.03 -4.50
CA ARG A 138 13.44 15.29 -4.12
C ARG A 138 13.49 16.35 -3.01
N PRO A 139 14.02 16.04 -1.82
CA PRO A 139 14.14 17.03 -0.75
C PRO A 139 15.14 18.12 -1.14
N ALA A 140 14.99 19.29 -0.54
CA ALA A 140 15.95 20.38 -0.72
C ALA A 140 17.33 19.92 -0.23
N LEU A 141 18.38 20.25 -1.00
CA LEU A 141 19.76 19.98 -0.60
C LEU A 141 20.02 20.61 0.78
N GLN A 142 20.16 19.77 1.80
CA GLN A 142 20.62 20.24 3.09
C GLN A 142 22.07 20.67 2.92
N LYS A 143 22.36 21.95 3.19
CA LYS A 143 23.75 22.41 3.31
C LYS A 143 24.39 21.59 4.42
N SER A 144 25.30 20.71 4.06
CA SER A 144 26.13 20.04 5.04
C SER A 144 26.95 21.12 5.75
N THR A 145 26.79 21.22 7.07
CA THR A 145 27.74 21.97 7.88
C THR A 145 29.07 21.27 7.72
N SER A 146 30.07 21.97 7.17
CA SER A 146 31.44 21.47 7.10
C SER A 146 31.85 20.99 8.49
N ILE A 147 32.06 19.68 8.65
CA ILE A 147 32.66 19.17 9.87
C ILE A 147 34.15 19.49 9.73
N TYR A 148 34.59 20.56 10.37
CA TYR A 148 36.00 20.87 10.52
C TYR A 148 36.63 19.83 11.46
N ILE A 149 37.00 18.67 10.92
CA ILE A 149 37.69 17.62 11.68
C ILE A 149 39.17 18.00 11.77
N ARG A 150 39.50 18.68 12.87
CA ARG A 150 40.81 18.86 13.51
C ARG A 150 41.95 19.55 12.75
N SER A 151 42.51 20.54 13.47
CA SER A 151 43.90 21.01 13.49
C SER A 151 44.74 20.64 12.26
N PHE A 152 44.75 21.56 11.30
CA PHE A 152 45.75 21.61 10.24
C PHE A 152 47.16 21.47 10.85
N GLU A 153 47.85 20.38 10.55
CA GLU A 153 49.29 20.26 10.82
C GLU A 153 50.04 21.00 9.71
N ASP A 154 50.83 21.99 10.11
CA ASP A 154 51.68 22.74 9.18
C ASP A 154 52.88 21.85 8.80
N PHE A 155 52.89 21.41 7.55
CA PHE A 155 54.03 20.70 6.96
C PHE A 155 54.71 21.63 5.98
N ASP A 156 55.98 21.96 6.22
CA ASP A 156 56.76 22.83 5.34
C ASP A 156 56.76 22.36 3.88
N SER A 157 56.76 21.03 3.66
CA SER A 157 56.71 20.43 2.32
C SER A 157 55.42 20.72 1.53
N ARG A 158 54.36 21.18 2.18
CA ARG A 158 53.05 21.47 1.55
C ARG A 158 52.63 22.94 1.66
N LYS A 159 53.46 23.79 2.26
CA LYS A 159 53.15 25.21 2.51
C LYS A 159 52.96 26.02 1.24
N GLU A 160 53.82 25.82 0.24
CA GLU A 160 53.71 26.49 -1.06
C GLU A 160 52.42 26.11 -1.78
N VAL A 161 52.09 24.81 -1.81
CA VAL A 161 50.85 24.30 -2.42
C VAL A 161 49.61 24.84 -1.70
N LEU A 162 49.65 24.93 -0.37
CA LEU A 162 48.56 25.51 0.42
C LEU A 162 48.37 26.99 0.12
N ASN A 163 49.44 27.78 0.07
CA ASN A 163 49.37 29.21 -0.23
C ASN A 163 48.79 29.46 -1.62
N ASN A 164 49.27 28.72 -2.62
CA ASN A 164 48.74 28.79 -3.99
C ASN A 164 47.25 28.43 -4.04
N LEU A 165 46.81 27.47 -3.22
CA LEU A 165 45.40 27.08 -3.12
C LEU A 165 44.56 28.16 -2.43
N MET A 166 45.04 28.78 -1.34
CA MET A 166 44.37 29.91 -0.68
C MET A 166 44.23 31.11 -1.61
N GLU A 167 45.28 31.44 -2.36
CA GLU A 167 45.26 32.52 -3.35
C GLU A 167 44.24 32.23 -4.47
N ALA A 168 44.25 31.01 -5.01
CA ALA A 168 43.31 30.59 -6.04
C ALA A 168 41.85 30.60 -5.54
N LEU A 169 41.60 30.27 -4.27
CA LEU A 169 40.26 30.34 -3.67
C LEU A 169 39.77 31.77 -3.43
N THR A 170 40.69 32.72 -3.22
CA THR A 170 40.34 34.15 -3.08
C THR A 170 40.16 34.89 -4.41
N SER A 171 40.64 34.30 -5.50
CA SER A 171 40.50 34.87 -6.83
C SER A 171 39.08 34.68 -7.38
N THR A 172 38.50 35.74 -7.95
CA THR A 172 37.21 35.70 -8.65
C THR A 172 37.29 35.04 -10.02
N ASP A 173 38.51 34.84 -10.54
CA ASP A 173 38.74 34.38 -11.92
C ASP A 173 38.84 32.84 -12.01
N VAL A 174 38.89 32.15 -10.86
CA VAL A 174 39.03 30.69 -10.79
C VAL A 174 37.74 30.05 -10.30
N ASN A 175 37.05 29.33 -11.18
CA ASN A 175 35.78 28.66 -10.86
C ASN A 175 35.92 27.18 -10.46
N LEU A 176 37.08 26.56 -10.69
CA LEU A 176 37.33 25.14 -10.40
C LEU A 176 38.81 24.92 -10.07
N ILE A 177 39.08 24.25 -8.94
CA ILE A 177 40.42 23.83 -8.55
C ILE A 177 40.43 22.30 -8.48
N GLY A 178 41.23 21.66 -9.33
CA GLY A 178 41.46 20.20 -9.29
C GLY A 178 42.75 19.88 -8.56
N VAL A 179 42.70 19.06 -7.51
CA VAL A 179 43.90 18.57 -6.81
C VAL A 179 44.14 17.12 -7.25
N LEU A 180 45.22 16.89 -7.99
CA LEU A 180 45.65 15.55 -8.41
C LEU A 180 46.80 15.08 -7.53
N ARG A 181 46.57 13.99 -6.78
CA ARG A 181 47.65 13.32 -6.03
C ARG A 181 48.26 12.23 -6.88
N ASN A 182 49.54 12.36 -7.22
CA ASN A 182 50.30 11.26 -7.78
C ASN A 182 50.50 10.19 -6.70
N GLY A 183 49.99 8.99 -6.94
CA GLY A 183 50.05 7.91 -5.96
C GLY A 183 51.46 7.35 -5.82
N ARG A 184 52.19 7.79 -4.77
CA ARG A 184 53.24 6.99 -4.11
C ARG A 184 53.70 7.63 -2.78
N CYS A 185 53.57 6.83 -1.72
CA CYS A 185 54.47 6.64 -0.57
C CYS A 185 53.66 6.45 0.72
N GLY A 186 54.03 5.41 1.47
CA GLY A 186 53.40 4.95 2.71
C GLY A 186 53.97 5.62 3.96
#